data_AF-A0A4Q6BMQ2-F1
#
_entry.id   AF-A0A4Q6BMQ2-F1
#
_cell.length_a   1.000
_cell.length_b   1.000
_cell.length_c   1.000
_cell.angle_alpha   90.00
_cell.angle_beta   90.00
_cell.angle_gamma   90.00
#
_symmetry.space_group_name_H-M   'P 1'
#
loop_
_entity.id
_entity.type
_entity.pdbx_description
1 polymer ?
#
loop_
_entity_poly.entity_id
_entity_poly.type
_entity_poly.pdbx_seq_one_letter_code
_entity_poly.pdbx_strand_id
1 'polypeptide(L)'
;MEASVFKNALVSVSDKSGLVEFLKPFVDQGLRVVSTGGTLKHLRENGIRAFDVTEQTGFPEVMDGRVKTLHPRVHMALLARSSNSQDEALLKKEDLEAFDLVVVNLYPFEQAKARGVKGDELIEYIDVGGPSMLRAAAKNHERIAVVCQPSDYKWIADRGHEESPLSLQDRRSLAASVFRHTAAYDDLIAKSLDGEQSLTLSGQVVSSLRYGENPHQKAWWLRDPAVDGGLHDAKILHGKALSYNNLLDLDAAVGAVSDFSEPCAVAVKHNNPCGVGTETTLAAAVKCAIDADPVSVFGGIIALNRIVDLESAEIMGKIFLECIIAPGFEPAALERLQKKKDLRLLEWPKLAVVRQENQF
;
A
#
# COMPACT_ATOMS: atom_id res chain seq x y z
N MET A 1 -36.60 -4.34 -4.74
CA MET A 1 -35.12 -4.29 -4.73
C MET A 1 -34.75 -2.88 -5.15
N GLU A 2 -33.93 -2.20 -4.36
CA GLU A 2 -33.40 -0.89 -4.72
C GLU A 2 -32.52 -1.00 -5.96
N ALA A 3 -32.58 0.02 -6.83
CA ALA A 3 -31.77 0.05 -8.05
C ALA A 3 -30.31 0.33 -7.69
N SER A 4 -29.38 -0.34 -8.38
CA SER A 4 -27.95 -0.15 -8.13
C SER A 4 -27.54 1.31 -8.29
N VAL A 5 -26.68 1.79 -7.37
CA VAL A 5 -26.04 3.10 -7.45
C VAL A 5 -25.16 3.23 -8.70
N PHE A 6 -24.61 2.11 -9.16
CA PHE A 6 -23.86 2.01 -10.41
C PHE A 6 -24.68 1.27 -11.47
N LYS A 7 -24.74 1.79 -12.69
CA LYS A 7 -25.53 1.23 -13.79
C LYS A 7 -24.68 0.43 -14.76
N ASN A 8 -23.45 0.85 -15.02
CA ASN A 8 -22.60 0.22 -16.02
C ASN A 8 -21.13 0.27 -15.61
N ALA A 9 -20.52 -0.91 -15.41
CA ALA A 9 -19.15 -1.09 -14.98
C ALA A 9 -18.24 -1.61 -16.10
N LEU A 10 -17.02 -1.08 -16.18
CA LEU A 10 -15.92 -1.68 -16.93
C LEU A 10 -14.95 -2.35 -15.97
N VAL A 11 -14.72 -3.66 -16.13
CA VAL A 11 -13.92 -4.47 -15.19
C VAL A 11 -12.82 -5.22 -15.93
N SER A 12 -11.55 -4.94 -15.62
CA SER A 12 -10.40 -5.61 -16.21
C SER A 12 -9.25 -5.68 -15.20
N VAL A 13 -9.13 -6.80 -14.49
CA VAL A 13 -8.17 -6.94 -13.39
C VAL A 13 -7.24 -8.14 -13.57
N SER A 14 -5.96 -7.92 -13.25
CA SER A 14 -4.97 -8.98 -13.09
C SER A 14 -5.15 -9.68 -11.75
N ASP A 15 -5.14 -8.92 -10.65
CA ASP A 15 -5.45 -9.40 -9.30
C ASP A 15 -6.97 -9.44 -9.09
N LYS A 16 -7.49 -10.63 -8.81
CA LYS A 16 -8.94 -10.92 -8.67
C LYS A 16 -9.40 -10.97 -7.22
N SER A 17 -8.51 -10.68 -6.27
CA SER A 17 -8.79 -10.75 -4.83
C SER A 17 -10.00 -9.87 -4.46
N GLY A 18 -11.03 -10.48 -3.89
CA GLY A 18 -12.24 -9.78 -3.42
C GLY A 18 -13.16 -9.24 -4.52
N LEU A 19 -12.89 -9.51 -5.80
CA LEU A 19 -13.62 -8.90 -6.92
C LEU A 19 -15.09 -9.35 -6.96
N VAL A 20 -15.34 -10.64 -6.73
CA VAL A 20 -16.69 -11.21 -6.81
C VAL A 20 -17.53 -10.69 -5.65
N GLU A 21 -16.97 -10.70 -4.44
CA GLU A 21 -17.60 -10.19 -3.22
C GLU A 21 -17.95 -8.71 -3.36
N PHE A 22 -17.09 -7.94 -4.03
CA PHE A 22 -17.30 -6.53 -4.29
C PHE A 22 -18.43 -6.27 -5.31
N LEU A 23 -18.45 -6.99 -6.43
CA LEU A 23 -19.41 -6.71 -7.52
C LEU A 23 -20.78 -7.34 -7.31
N LYS A 24 -20.86 -8.49 -6.63
CA LYS A 24 -22.10 -9.27 -6.48
C LYS A 24 -23.29 -8.45 -5.98
N PRO A 25 -23.17 -7.63 -4.91
CA PRO A 25 -24.31 -6.84 -4.43
C PRO A 25 -24.84 -5.85 -5.48
N PHE A 26 -23.96 -5.20 -6.23
CA PHE A 26 -24.35 -4.26 -7.28
C PHE A 26 -24.98 -4.96 -8.49
N VAL A 27 -24.46 -6.13 -8.86
CA VAL A 27 -25.00 -6.96 -9.94
C VAL A 27 -26.41 -7.45 -9.61
N ASP A 28 -26.64 -7.89 -8.37
CA ASP A 28 -27.97 -8.29 -7.88
C ASP A 28 -28.97 -7.12 -7.91
N GLN A 29 -28.48 -5.88 -7.87
CA GLN A 29 -29.24 -4.63 -8.01
C GLN A 29 -29.33 -4.09 -9.45
N GLY A 30 -28.82 -4.83 -10.44
CA GLY A 30 -28.94 -4.51 -11.86
C GLY A 30 -27.72 -3.82 -12.50
N LEU A 31 -26.56 -3.80 -11.84
CA LEU A 31 -25.32 -3.34 -12.47
C LEU A 31 -25.00 -4.17 -13.71
N ARG A 32 -24.89 -3.51 -14.86
CA ARG A 32 -24.31 -4.11 -16.07
C ARG A 32 -22.78 -4.16 -15.92
N VAL A 33 -22.17 -5.33 -16.16
CA VAL A 33 -20.72 -5.51 -16.10
C VAL A 33 -20.17 -5.83 -17.48
N VAL A 34 -19.28 -4.99 -17.99
CA VAL A 34 -18.50 -5.20 -19.22
C VAL A 34 -17.07 -5.60 -18.84
N SER A 35 -16.56 -6.68 -19.41
CA SER A 35 -15.23 -7.21 -19.08
C SER A 35 -14.55 -7.86 -20.29
N THR A 36 -13.34 -8.37 -20.12
CA THR A 36 -12.58 -9.04 -21.18
C THR A 36 -11.62 -10.11 -20.63
N GLY A 37 -11.24 -11.06 -21.48
CA GLY A 37 -10.21 -12.06 -21.22
C GLY A 37 -10.41 -12.85 -19.91
N GLY A 38 -9.33 -13.02 -19.16
CA GLY A 38 -9.34 -13.79 -17.90
C GLY A 38 -10.25 -13.21 -16.82
N THR A 39 -10.54 -11.90 -16.85
CA THR A 39 -11.48 -11.28 -15.90
C THR A 39 -12.91 -11.70 -16.21
N LEU A 40 -13.31 -11.65 -17.49
CA LEU A 40 -14.63 -12.08 -17.94
C LEU A 40 -14.90 -13.55 -17.58
N LYS A 41 -13.91 -14.42 -17.83
CA LYS A 41 -13.98 -15.84 -17.47
C LYS A 41 -14.20 -16.02 -15.97
N HIS A 42 -13.37 -15.38 -15.14
CA HIS A 42 -13.47 -15.46 -13.68
C HIS A 42 -14.83 -14.99 -13.15
N LEU A 43 -15.36 -13.88 -13.67
CA LEU A 43 -16.68 -13.37 -13.28
C LEU A 43 -17.80 -14.38 -13.61
N ARG A 44 -17.81 -14.92 -14.84
CA ARG A 44 -18.82 -15.89 -15.28
C ARG A 44 -18.78 -17.20 -14.48
N GLU A 45 -17.58 -17.71 -14.19
CA GLU A 45 -17.38 -18.91 -13.38
C GLU A 45 -17.90 -18.75 -11.95
N ASN A 46 -17.95 -17.53 -11.43
CA ASN A 46 -18.46 -17.20 -10.09
C ASN A 46 -19.90 -16.66 -10.11
N GLY A 47 -20.64 -16.88 -11.20
CA GLY A 47 -22.06 -16.54 -11.30
C GLY A 47 -22.35 -15.05 -11.49
N ILE A 48 -21.36 -14.23 -11.84
CA ILE A 48 -21.56 -12.84 -12.22
C ILE A 48 -21.86 -12.76 -13.72
N ARG A 49 -23.04 -12.23 -14.06
CA ARG A 49 -23.39 -11.95 -15.46
C ARG A 49 -22.54 -10.80 -15.98
N ALA A 50 -21.60 -11.11 -16.86
CA ALA A 50 -20.72 -10.13 -17.51
C ALA A 50 -20.73 -10.27 -19.04
N PHE A 51 -20.68 -9.14 -19.72
CA PHE A 51 -20.67 -8.98 -21.18
C PHE A 51 -19.25 -8.79 -21.68
N ASP A 52 -18.94 -9.34 -22.84
CA ASP A 52 -17.62 -9.15 -23.44
C ASP A 52 -17.50 -7.72 -24.01
N VAL A 53 -16.36 -7.06 -23.82
CA VAL A 53 -16.07 -5.75 -24.40
C VAL A 53 -16.18 -5.75 -25.93
N THR A 54 -15.94 -6.89 -26.57
CA THR A 54 -16.08 -7.07 -28.03
C THR A 54 -17.53 -6.92 -28.50
N GLU A 55 -18.51 -7.20 -27.65
CA GLU A 55 -19.94 -6.94 -27.95
C GLU A 55 -20.21 -5.43 -28.07
N GLN A 56 -19.48 -4.61 -27.32
CA GLN A 56 -19.57 -3.15 -27.39
C GLN A 56 -18.73 -2.57 -28.53
N THR A 57 -17.55 -3.13 -28.83
CA THR A 57 -16.65 -2.57 -29.85
C THR A 57 -16.97 -3.04 -31.25
N GLY A 58 -17.53 -4.24 -31.41
CA GLY A 58 -17.65 -4.93 -32.70
C GLY A 58 -16.30 -5.35 -33.31
N PHE A 59 -15.22 -5.26 -32.54
CA PHE A 59 -13.86 -5.56 -32.98
C PHE A 59 -13.34 -6.82 -32.27
N PRO A 60 -12.87 -7.84 -33.01
CA PRO A 60 -12.40 -9.08 -32.41
C PRO A 60 -11.09 -8.89 -31.63
N GLU A 61 -10.78 -9.84 -30.74
CA GLU A 61 -9.47 -9.88 -30.09
C GLU A 61 -8.38 -10.24 -31.11
N VAL A 62 -7.35 -9.42 -31.20
CA VAL A 62 -6.20 -9.58 -32.11
C VAL A 62 -4.90 -9.25 -31.37
N MET A 63 -3.75 -9.68 -31.91
CA MET A 63 -2.41 -9.45 -31.34
C MET A 63 -2.32 -9.88 -29.86
N ASP A 64 -2.84 -11.07 -29.56
CA ASP A 64 -2.86 -11.66 -28.21
C ASP A 64 -3.48 -10.73 -27.14
N GLY A 65 -4.45 -9.92 -27.55
CA GLY A 65 -5.20 -9.04 -26.67
C GLY A 65 -4.53 -7.68 -26.39
N ARG A 66 -3.43 -7.34 -27.05
CA ARG A 66 -2.71 -6.05 -26.84
C ARG A 66 -3.55 -4.80 -27.10
N VAL A 67 -4.54 -4.87 -27.99
CA VAL A 67 -5.32 -3.71 -28.46
C VAL A 67 -6.82 -3.81 -28.15
N LYS A 68 -7.25 -4.78 -27.35
CA LYS A 68 -8.67 -5.11 -27.16
C LYS A 68 -9.54 -3.98 -26.58
N THR A 69 -8.98 -3.17 -25.68
CA THR A 69 -9.70 -2.05 -25.04
C THR A 69 -9.32 -0.68 -25.61
N LEU A 70 -8.32 -0.61 -26.50
CA LEU A 70 -7.86 0.62 -27.16
C LEU A 70 -8.79 1.01 -28.31
N HIS A 71 -10.08 1.14 -28.01
CA HIS A 71 -11.13 1.37 -29.00
C HIS A 71 -11.92 2.65 -28.69
N PRO A 72 -12.24 3.49 -29.70
CA PRO A 72 -13.02 4.72 -29.50
C PRO A 72 -14.34 4.46 -28.77
N ARG A 73 -15.07 3.40 -29.10
CA ARG A 73 -16.35 3.06 -28.42
C ARG A 73 -16.20 2.81 -26.91
N VAL A 74 -15.06 2.29 -26.46
CA VAL A 74 -14.75 2.14 -25.02
C VAL A 74 -14.43 3.51 -24.43
N HIS A 75 -13.52 4.25 -25.06
CA HIS A 75 -13.08 5.55 -24.55
C HIS A 75 -14.15 6.64 -24.63
N MET A 76 -15.11 6.55 -25.55
CA MET A 76 -16.31 7.40 -25.60
C MET A 76 -17.17 7.18 -24.35
N ALA A 77 -17.42 5.93 -23.98
CA ALA A 77 -18.16 5.59 -22.76
C ALA A 77 -17.42 6.00 -21.48
N LEU A 78 -16.08 6.03 -21.50
CA LEU A 78 -15.25 6.51 -20.39
C LEU A 78 -15.17 8.04 -20.32
N LEU A 79 -15.06 8.74 -21.45
CA LEU A 79 -14.74 10.17 -21.51
C LEU A 79 -15.92 11.10 -21.79
N ALA A 80 -17.11 10.56 -22.08
CA ALA A 80 -18.31 11.38 -22.21
C ALA A 80 -18.55 12.22 -20.95
N ARG A 81 -18.65 13.53 -21.14
CA ARG A 81 -18.79 14.51 -20.06
C ARG A 81 -20.19 14.46 -19.46
N SER A 82 -20.28 14.71 -18.15
CA SER A 82 -21.57 14.85 -17.48
C SER A 82 -22.35 16.07 -18.01
N SER A 83 -23.66 15.91 -18.21
CA SER A 83 -24.58 16.98 -18.60
C SER A 83 -24.17 17.71 -19.89
N ASN A 84 -23.53 16.99 -20.82
CA ASN A 84 -23.15 17.52 -22.12
C ASN A 84 -24.05 16.91 -23.20
N SER A 85 -24.97 17.71 -23.75
CA SER A 85 -25.96 17.27 -24.72
C SER A 85 -25.37 16.72 -26.02
N GLN A 86 -24.17 17.18 -26.42
CA GLN A 86 -23.49 16.67 -27.62
C GLN A 86 -22.92 15.28 -27.38
N ASP A 87 -22.26 15.06 -26.24
CA ASP A 87 -21.71 13.75 -25.88
C ASP A 87 -22.83 12.73 -25.66
N GLU A 88 -23.93 13.12 -24.99
CA GLU A 88 -25.11 12.27 -24.77
C GLU A 88 -25.78 11.86 -26.09
N ALA A 89 -25.95 12.80 -27.02
CA ALA A 89 -26.50 12.51 -28.35
C ALA A 89 -25.60 11.55 -29.14
N LEU A 90 -24.28 11.70 -29.03
CA LEU A 90 -23.31 10.84 -29.70
C LEU A 90 -23.31 9.42 -29.11
N LEU A 91 -23.31 9.29 -27.78
CA LEU A 91 -23.45 7.99 -27.11
C LEU A 91 -24.73 7.27 -27.54
N LYS A 92 -25.87 7.98 -27.56
CA LYS A 92 -27.15 7.42 -28.01
C LYS A 92 -27.13 6.99 -29.48
N LYS A 93 -26.53 7.80 -30.35
CA LYS A 93 -26.38 7.48 -31.79
C LYS A 93 -25.56 6.21 -32.01
N GLU A 94 -24.52 6.02 -31.21
CA GLU A 94 -23.61 4.87 -31.32
C GLU A 94 -24.06 3.64 -30.51
N ASP A 95 -25.22 3.71 -29.85
CA ASP A 95 -25.74 2.67 -28.93
C ASP A 95 -24.75 2.32 -27.81
N LEU A 96 -24.22 3.37 -27.16
CA LEU A 96 -23.25 3.25 -26.08
C LEU A 96 -23.82 3.77 -24.76
N GLU A 97 -23.60 3.00 -23.71
CA GLU A 97 -23.87 3.41 -22.34
C GLU A 97 -22.57 3.89 -21.68
N ALA A 98 -22.63 5.03 -21.00
CA ALA A 98 -21.48 5.56 -20.29
C ALA A 98 -21.18 4.72 -19.03
N PHE A 99 -19.90 4.54 -18.68
CA PHE A 99 -19.49 3.78 -17.48
C PHE A 99 -19.50 4.65 -16.24
N ASP A 100 -20.12 4.23 -15.14
CA ASP A 100 -20.07 4.95 -13.86
C ASP A 100 -19.17 4.28 -12.81
N LEU A 101 -18.82 3.01 -13.01
CA LEU A 101 -17.81 2.28 -12.25
C LEU A 101 -16.73 1.72 -13.19
N VAL A 102 -15.46 1.90 -12.84
CA VAL A 102 -14.33 1.32 -13.58
C VAL A 102 -13.40 0.64 -12.59
N VAL A 103 -13.21 -0.67 -12.73
CA VAL A 103 -12.37 -1.49 -11.85
C VAL A 103 -11.25 -2.10 -12.66
N VAL A 104 -10.05 -1.54 -12.54
CA VAL A 104 -8.89 -1.95 -13.34
C VAL A 104 -7.64 -1.95 -12.49
N ASN A 105 -6.96 -3.09 -12.37
CA ASN A 105 -5.61 -3.13 -11.80
C ASN A 105 -4.63 -3.69 -12.84
N LEU A 106 -3.41 -3.16 -12.80
CA LEU A 106 -2.43 -3.35 -13.86
C LEU A 106 -1.78 -4.73 -13.81
N TYR A 107 -1.15 -5.11 -14.91
CA TYR A 107 -0.34 -6.33 -14.97
C TYR A 107 0.76 -6.27 -13.91
N PRO A 108 1.11 -7.41 -13.28
CA PRO A 108 2.04 -7.44 -12.18
C PRO A 108 3.50 -7.34 -12.68
N PHE A 109 3.84 -6.26 -13.39
CA PHE A 109 5.18 -5.96 -13.91
C PHE A 109 6.23 -6.02 -12.79
N GLU A 110 5.90 -5.41 -11.66
CA GLU A 110 6.71 -5.44 -10.45
C GLU A 110 6.97 -6.87 -9.96
N GLN A 111 5.92 -7.72 -9.89
CA GLN A 111 6.08 -9.10 -9.44
C GLN A 111 6.79 -9.97 -10.48
N ALA A 112 6.68 -9.68 -11.77
CA ALA A 112 7.45 -10.34 -12.82
C ALA A 112 8.95 -10.02 -12.69
N LYS A 113 9.27 -8.74 -12.47
CA LYS A 113 10.63 -8.29 -12.16
C LYS A 113 11.18 -8.93 -10.88
N ALA A 114 10.38 -8.98 -9.81
CA ALA A 114 10.77 -9.63 -8.54
C ALA A 114 11.02 -11.15 -8.70
N ARG A 115 10.33 -11.81 -9.65
CA ARG A 115 10.58 -13.20 -10.04
C ARG A 115 11.80 -13.41 -10.94
N GLY A 116 12.50 -12.33 -11.31
CA GLY A 116 13.71 -12.39 -12.12
C GLY A 116 13.49 -12.39 -13.64
N VAL A 117 12.29 -12.05 -14.12
CA VAL A 117 12.01 -11.87 -15.56
C VAL A 117 12.81 -10.65 -16.07
N LYS A 118 13.46 -10.77 -17.24
CA LYS A 118 14.39 -9.75 -17.78
C LYS A 118 14.23 -9.57 -19.29
N GLY A 119 14.78 -8.46 -19.80
CA GLY A 119 14.89 -8.19 -21.24
C GLY A 119 13.53 -8.13 -21.92
N ASP A 120 13.44 -8.70 -23.13
CA ASP A 120 12.23 -8.67 -23.96
C ASP A 120 11.02 -9.34 -23.30
N GLU A 121 11.24 -10.35 -22.45
CA GLU A 121 10.15 -11.00 -21.73
C GLU A 121 9.49 -10.05 -20.72
N LEU A 122 10.26 -9.16 -20.09
CA LEU A 122 9.72 -8.17 -19.16
C LEU A 122 8.88 -7.11 -19.89
N ILE A 123 9.22 -6.80 -21.15
CA ILE A 123 8.46 -5.86 -22.00
C ILE A 123 7.04 -6.36 -22.26
N GLU A 124 6.84 -7.68 -22.34
CA GLU A 124 5.51 -8.28 -22.52
C GLU A 124 4.58 -8.08 -21.32
N TYR A 125 5.11 -7.72 -20.15
CA TYR A 125 4.34 -7.37 -18.96
C TYR A 125 3.95 -5.88 -18.90
N ILE A 126 4.31 -5.07 -19.90
CA ILE A 126 3.91 -3.67 -20.00
C ILE A 126 2.47 -3.59 -20.52
N ASP A 127 1.57 -3.15 -19.63
CA ASP A 127 0.16 -2.96 -19.92
C ASP A 127 -0.07 -1.60 -20.60
N VAL A 128 -0.70 -1.60 -21.78
CA VAL A 128 -1.09 -0.39 -22.51
C VAL A 128 -2.56 -0.05 -22.27
N GLY A 129 -3.42 -1.08 -22.24
CA GLY A 129 -4.86 -0.93 -22.13
C GLY A 129 -5.28 -0.48 -20.73
N GLY A 130 -4.72 -1.11 -19.70
CA GLY A 130 -4.99 -0.82 -18.29
C GLY A 130 -4.75 0.65 -17.94
N PRO A 131 -3.54 1.20 -18.14
CA PRO A 131 -3.26 2.61 -17.85
C PRO A 131 -4.11 3.56 -18.69
N SER A 132 -4.40 3.22 -19.94
CA SER A 132 -5.27 4.03 -20.82
C SER A 132 -6.69 4.12 -20.27
N MET A 133 -7.29 2.99 -19.86
CA MET A 133 -8.63 2.97 -19.26
C MET A 133 -8.67 3.70 -17.91
N LEU A 134 -7.67 3.44 -17.06
CA LEU A 134 -7.54 4.07 -15.75
C LEU A 134 -7.43 5.59 -15.86
N ARG A 135 -6.52 6.11 -16.70
CA ARG A 135 -6.34 7.55 -16.88
C ARG A 135 -7.58 8.21 -17.50
N ALA A 136 -8.25 7.54 -18.42
CA ALA A 136 -9.51 8.03 -19.00
C ALA A 136 -10.61 8.14 -17.95
N ALA A 137 -10.78 7.10 -17.12
CA ALA A 137 -11.75 7.08 -16.04
C ALA A 137 -11.45 8.13 -14.96
N ALA A 138 -10.19 8.24 -14.53
CA ALA A 138 -9.74 9.21 -13.53
C ALA A 138 -9.86 10.66 -14.02
N LYS A 139 -9.62 10.92 -15.31
CA LYS A 139 -9.88 12.23 -15.92
C LYS A 139 -11.36 12.62 -15.78
N ASN A 140 -12.27 11.66 -15.89
CA ASN A 140 -13.71 11.87 -15.84
C ASN A 140 -14.34 11.56 -14.47
N HIS A 141 -13.59 11.77 -13.39
CA HIS A 141 -13.99 11.48 -12.01
C HIS A 141 -15.22 12.29 -11.52
N GLU A 142 -15.62 13.35 -12.22
CA GLU A 142 -16.88 14.01 -11.93
C GLU A 142 -18.07 13.04 -12.05
N ARG A 143 -17.93 12.04 -12.93
CA ARG A 143 -18.94 11.00 -13.20
C ARG A 143 -18.52 9.62 -12.70
N ILE A 144 -17.26 9.23 -12.92
CA ILE A 144 -16.81 7.85 -12.78
C ILE A 144 -16.17 7.60 -11.41
N ALA A 145 -16.63 6.54 -10.73
CA ALA A 145 -15.88 5.92 -9.65
C ALA A 145 -14.85 4.96 -10.24
N VAL A 146 -13.57 5.32 -10.16
CA VAL A 146 -12.46 4.50 -10.70
C VAL A 146 -11.71 3.82 -9.56
N VAL A 147 -11.45 2.52 -9.69
CA VAL A 147 -10.86 1.69 -8.64
C VAL A 147 -9.66 0.94 -9.21
N CYS A 148 -8.49 1.14 -8.62
CA CYS A 148 -7.24 0.51 -9.08
C CYS A 148 -6.61 -0.49 -8.10
N GLN A 149 -7.20 -0.71 -6.93
CA GLN A 149 -6.67 -1.60 -5.91
C GLN A 149 -7.80 -2.28 -5.10
N PRO A 150 -7.65 -3.55 -4.70
CA PRO A 150 -8.68 -4.26 -3.93
C PRO A 150 -8.98 -3.67 -2.55
N SER A 151 -8.03 -2.96 -1.94
CA SER A 151 -8.22 -2.33 -0.62
C SER A 151 -9.34 -1.28 -0.60
N ASP A 152 -9.72 -0.75 -1.77
CA ASP A 152 -10.81 0.21 -1.89
C ASP A 152 -12.20 -0.43 -1.97
N TYR A 153 -12.29 -1.74 -2.24
CA TYR A 153 -13.57 -2.42 -2.47
C TYR A 153 -14.52 -2.31 -1.29
N LYS A 154 -14.02 -2.52 -0.07
CA LYS A 154 -14.86 -2.54 1.13
C LYS A 154 -15.55 -1.21 1.38
N TRP A 155 -14.80 -0.10 1.40
CA TRP A 155 -15.40 1.19 1.75
C TRP A 155 -16.31 1.72 0.62
N ILE A 156 -16.02 1.37 -0.63
CA ILE A 156 -16.91 1.67 -1.77
C ILE A 156 -18.20 0.87 -1.65
N ALA A 157 -18.14 -0.42 -1.32
CA ALA A 157 -19.32 -1.24 -1.08
C ALA A 157 -20.15 -0.68 0.08
N ASP A 158 -19.52 -0.39 1.22
CA ASP A 158 -20.19 0.15 2.40
C ASP A 158 -20.93 1.46 2.08
N ARG A 159 -20.31 2.39 1.34
CA ARG A 159 -20.94 3.67 0.93
C ARG A 159 -21.90 3.55 -0.24
N GLY A 160 -21.66 2.61 -1.15
CA GLY A 160 -22.48 2.37 -2.33
C GLY A 160 -23.86 1.78 -2.01
N HIS A 161 -24.10 1.41 -0.75
CA HIS A 161 -25.38 0.93 -0.24
C HIS A 161 -26.16 1.99 0.56
N GLU A 162 -25.57 3.15 0.87
CA GLU A 162 -26.28 4.22 1.56
C GLU A 162 -27.11 5.06 0.56
N GLU A 163 -28.14 5.77 1.04
CA GLU A 163 -28.96 6.70 0.23
C GLU A 163 -28.13 7.83 -0.44
N SER A 164 -26.84 7.93 -0.12
CA SER A 164 -25.89 8.87 -0.70
C SER A 164 -24.82 8.13 -1.52
N PRO A 165 -24.85 8.22 -2.87
CA PRO A 165 -23.77 7.67 -3.70
C PRO A 165 -22.42 8.31 -3.35
N LEU A 166 -21.32 7.71 -3.82
CA LEU A 166 -19.97 8.27 -3.67
C LEU A 166 -19.98 9.77 -3.97
N SER A 167 -19.42 10.58 -3.06
CA SER A 167 -19.37 12.02 -3.24
C SER A 167 -18.39 12.39 -4.37
N LEU A 168 -18.46 13.64 -4.85
CA LEU A 168 -17.44 14.16 -5.77
C LEU A 168 -16.04 14.09 -5.13
N GLN A 169 -15.95 14.30 -3.81
CA GLN A 169 -14.67 14.22 -3.09
C GLN A 169 -14.13 12.78 -3.06
N ASP A 170 -14.99 11.77 -2.92
CA ASP A 170 -14.58 10.37 -2.97
C ASP A 170 -14.05 10.00 -4.35
N ARG A 171 -14.76 10.39 -5.42
CA ARG A 171 -14.29 10.16 -6.79
C ARG A 171 -12.99 10.90 -7.10
N ARG A 172 -12.78 12.11 -6.56
CA ARG A 172 -11.51 12.83 -6.65
C ARG A 172 -10.37 12.07 -5.96
N SER A 173 -10.60 11.57 -4.76
CA SER A 173 -9.62 10.75 -4.02
C SER A 173 -9.27 9.47 -4.79
N LEU A 174 -10.26 8.80 -5.35
CA LEU A 174 -10.09 7.63 -6.20
C LEU A 174 -9.27 7.95 -7.47
N ALA A 175 -9.59 9.04 -8.17
CA ALA A 175 -8.83 9.49 -9.33
C ALA A 175 -7.38 9.86 -9.00
N ALA A 176 -7.15 10.50 -7.85
CA ALA A 176 -5.80 10.77 -7.35
C ALA A 176 -5.04 9.48 -7.03
N SER A 177 -5.72 8.43 -6.54
CA SER A 177 -5.14 7.10 -6.36
C SER A 177 -4.66 6.53 -7.70
N VAL A 178 -5.50 6.61 -8.74
CA VAL A 178 -5.17 6.14 -10.08
C VAL A 178 -3.95 6.84 -10.67
N PHE A 179 -3.90 8.18 -10.64
CA PHE A 179 -2.75 8.90 -11.20
C PHE A 179 -1.44 8.60 -10.45
N ARG A 180 -1.50 8.40 -9.12
CA ARG A 180 -0.34 7.94 -8.36
C ARG A 180 0.06 6.52 -8.75
N HIS A 181 -0.90 5.61 -8.90
CA HIS A 181 -0.65 4.23 -9.30
C HIS A 181 0.00 4.16 -10.70
N THR A 182 -0.52 4.90 -11.69
CA THR A 182 0.07 4.92 -13.03
C THR A 182 1.43 5.61 -13.05
N ALA A 183 1.65 6.65 -12.24
CA ALA A 183 2.96 7.30 -12.15
C ALA A 183 4.02 6.35 -11.56
N ALA A 184 3.68 5.60 -10.52
CA ALA A 184 4.56 4.56 -9.96
C ALA A 184 4.83 3.44 -10.97
N TYR A 185 3.80 3.02 -11.72
CA TYR A 185 3.93 2.02 -12.78
C TYR A 185 4.88 2.47 -13.90
N ASP A 186 4.70 3.69 -14.41
CA ASP A 186 5.55 4.24 -15.46
C ASP A 186 7.01 4.45 -14.99
N ASP A 187 7.22 4.84 -13.74
CA ASP A 187 8.56 4.94 -13.13
C ASP A 187 9.27 3.58 -13.06
N LEU A 188 8.56 2.51 -12.65
CA LEU A 188 9.10 1.16 -12.64
C LEU A 188 9.52 0.69 -14.04
N ILE A 189 8.74 1.01 -15.06
CA ILE A 189 9.07 0.72 -16.46
C ILE A 189 10.30 1.51 -16.89
N ALA A 190 10.31 2.83 -16.68
CA ALA A 190 11.41 3.72 -17.06
C ALA A 190 12.74 3.26 -16.45
N LYS A 191 12.77 2.99 -15.13
CA LYS A 191 13.94 2.46 -14.42
C LYS A 191 14.42 1.12 -14.97
N SER A 192 13.52 0.31 -15.52
CA SER A 192 13.86 -1.00 -16.09
C SER A 192 14.39 -0.90 -17.53
N LEU A 193 14.09 0.19 -18.25
CA LEU A 193 14.54 0.43 -19.62
C LEU A 193 15.89 1.16 -19.69
N ASP A 194 16.11 2.18 -18.86
CA ASP A 194 17.29 3.08 -18.97
C ASP A 194 18.10 3.21 -17.66
N GLY A 195 17.75 2.43 -16.63
CA GLY A 195 18.43 2.47 -15.32
C GLY A 195 18.11 3.73 -14.50
N GLU A 196 19.01 4.09 -13.58
CA GLU A 196 18.80 5.11 -12.52
C GLU A 196 19.07 6.57 -12.94
N GLN A 197 19.03 6.92 -14.24
CA GLN A 197 19.35 8.29 -14.67
C GLN A 197 18.29 9.34 -14.29
N SER A 198 17.16 8.92 -13.71
CA SER A 198 16.12 9.82 -13.19
C SER A 198 15.55 9.33 -11.85
N LEU A 199 15.35 10.25 -10.91
CA LEU A 199 14.74 9.98 -9.61
C LEU A 199 13.26 10.41 -9.60
N THR A 200 12.36 9.44 -9.56
CA THR A 200 10.95 9.67 -9.18
C THR A 200 10.77 9.27 -7.72
N LEU A 201 10.30 10.20 -6.90
CA LEU A 201 9.89 9.93 -5.52
C LEU A 201 8.38 9.72 -5.48
N SER A 202 7.94 8.49 -5.24
CA SER A 202 6.54 8.15 -5.01
C SER A 202 6.42 7.35 -3.72
N GLY A 203 5.29 7.46 -3.02
CA GLY A 203 5.09 6.75 -1.77
C GLY A 203 3.65 6.73 -1.33
N GLN A 204 3.28 5.69 -0.61
CA GLN A 204 1.99 5.58 0.04
C GLN A 204 2.09 6.10 1.47
N VAL A 205 1.15 6.95 1.88
CA VAL A 205 1.10 7.46 3.25
C VAL A 205 0.76 6.31 4.19
N VAL A 206 1.67 5.99 5.10
CA VAL A 206 1.45 5.09 6.23
C VAL A 206 0.67 5.84 7.31
N SER A 207 1.12 7.03 7.67
CA SER A 207 0.44 7.90 8.63
C SER A 207 0.87 9.36 8.51
N SER A 208 0.02 10.27 8.99
CA SER A 208 0.43 11.66 9.27
C SER A 208 1.12 11.72 10.63
N LEU A 209 2.26 12.41 10.69
CA LEU A 209 2.97 12.62 11.95
C LEU A 209 2.52 13.92 12.60
N ARG A 210 2.69 14.02 13.92
CA ARG A 210 2.27 15.21 14.69
C ARG A 210 2.94 16.49 14.19
N TYR A 211 4.21 16.38 13.84
CA TYR A 211 5.07 17.39 13.22
C TYR A 211 6.33 16.68 12.67
N GLY A 212 7.18 17.40 11.94
CA GLY A 212 8.48 16.93 11.47
C GLY A 212 9.51 16.87 12.59
N GLU A 213 10.75 17.23 12.30
CA GLU A 213 11.81 17.27 13.33
C GLU A 213 11.50 18.31 14.42
N ASN A 214 10.83 19.41 14.03
CA ASN A 214 10.41 20.50 14.91
C ASN A 214 8.90 20.80 14.79
N PRO A 215 8.25 21.33 15.84
CA PRO A 215 6.79 21.52 15.89
C PRO A 215 6.16 22.36 14.76
N HIS A 216 6.93 23.22 14.10
CA HIS A 216 6.45 24.08 13.02
C HIS A 216 6.44 23.39 11.65
N GLN A 217 7.01 22.18 11.54
CA GLN A 217 7.11 21.42 10.30
C GLN A 217 5.98 20.38 10.23
N LYS A 218 5.35 20.22 9.07
CA LYS A 218 4.44 19.09 8.81
C LYS A 218 5.25 17.88 8.34
N ALA A 219 4.81 16.67 8.69
CA ALA A 219 5.46 15.45 8.22
C ALA A 219 4.47 14.30 8.03
N TRP A 220 4.84 13.40 7.13
CA TRP A 220 4.12 12.17 6.82
C TRP A 220 5.14 11.02 6.77
N TRP A 221 4.75 9.88 7.29
CA TRP A 221 5.51 8.65 7.11
C TRP A 221 5.02 7.97 5.84
N LEU A 222 5.92 7.80 4.87
CA LEU A 222 5.64 7.17 3.59
C LEU A 222 6.30 5.79 3.53
N ARG A 223 5.67 4.86 2.80
CA ARG A 223 6.29 3.62 2.34
C ARG A 223 6.45 3.65 0.83
N ASP A 224 7.57 3.13 0.34
CA ASP A 224 7.74 2.85 -1.08
C ASP A 224 7.01 1.53 -1.39
N PRO A 225 6.01 1.51 -2.29
CA PRO A 225 5.33 0.28 -2.67
C PRO A 225 6.26 -0.74 -3.34
N ALA A 226 7.39 -0.31 -3.90
CA ALA A 226 8.37 -1.16 -4.58
C ALA A 226 9.30 -1.92 -3.63
N VAL A 227 9.28 -1.61 -2.33
CA VAL A 227 10.17 -2.21 -1.32
C VAL A 227 9.38 -3.22 -0.48
N ASP A 228 9.85 -4.46 -0.41
CA ASP A 228 9.24 -5.51 0.38
C ASP A 228 9.56 -5.36 1.88
N GLY A 229 8.78 -4.50 2.54
CA GLY A 229 8.77 -4.30 3.98
C GLY A 229 9.73 -3.21 4.50
N GLY A 230 9.73 -3.05 5.82
CA GLY A 230 10.55 -2.06 6.52
C GLY A 230 9.99 -1.75 7.90
N LEU A 231 10.51 -0.72 8.56
CA LEU A 231 10.07 -0.33 9.91
C LEU A 231 8.55 -0.07 10.00
N HIS A 232 7.91 0.26 8.88
CA HIS A 232 6.45 0.44 8.79
C HIS A 232 5.65 -0.86 9.00
N ASP A 233 6.29 -2.03 8.94
CA ASP A 233 5.69 -3.32 9.29
C ASP A 233 5.63 -3.56 10.81
N ALA A 234 6.36 -2.76 11.61
CA ALA A 234 6.42 -2.93 13.06
C ALA A 234 5.06 -2.61 13.70
N LYS A 235 4.59 -3.51 14.56
CA LYS A 235 3.33 -3.35 15.29
C LYS A 235 3.57 -2.52 16.55
N ILE A 236 2.85 -1.40 16.68
CA ILE A 236 2.83 -0.62 17.91
C ILE A 236 1.89 -1.32 18.91
N LEU A 237 2.45 -1.86 19.99
CA LEU A 237 1.73 -2.60 21.03
C LEU A 237 1.21 -1.71 22.17
N HIS A 238 1.86 -0.56 22.40
CA HIS A 238 1.57 0.33 23.52
C HIS A 238 2.13 1.73 23.26
N GLY A 239 1.61 2.72 23.99
CA GLY A 239 2.14 4.08 24.04
C GLY A 239 1.46 5.07 23.10
N LYS A 240 2.04 6.28 23.03
CA LYS A 240 1.58 7.38 22.17
C LYS A 240 1.94 7.12 20.70
N ALA A 241 1.31 7.85 19.78
CA ALA A 241 1.75 7.88 18.39
C ALA A 241 3.24 8.25 18.26
N LEU A 242 3.91 7.68 17.26
CA LEU A 242 5.31 7.97 16.94
C LEU A 242 5.45 9.41 16.41
N SER A 243 6.54 10.05 16.81
CA SER A 243 6.99 11.31 16.22
C SER A 243 7.98 11.04 15.07
N TYR A 244 8.28 12.08 14.28
CA TYR A 244 9.31 12.02 13.25
C TYR A 244 10.68 11.61 13.82
N ASN A 245 11.10 12.20 14.94
CA ASN A 245 12.37 11.86 15.58
C ASN A 245 12.38 10.44 16.15
N ASN A 246 11.23 9.94 16.60
CA ASN A 246 11.15 8.53 17.01
C ASN A 246 11.43 7.59 15.82
N LEU A 247 10.93 7.91 14.63
CA LEU A 247 11.19 7.10 13.43
C LEU A 247 12.66 7.11 13.04
N LEU A 248 13.32 8.28 13.07
CA LEU A 248 14.76 8.38 12.80
C LEU A 248 15.60 7.58 13.80
N ASP A 249 15.33 7.74 15.10
CA ASP A 249 16.07 7.04 16.15
C ASP A 249 15.79 5.53 16.13
N LEU A 250 14.56 5.10 15.81
CA LEU A 250 14.21 3.69 15.63
C LEU A 250 14.94 3.08 14.43
N ASP A 251 14.99 3.77 13.29
CA ASP A 251 15.68 3.30 12.09
C ASP A 251 17.18 3.11 12.35
N ALA A 252 17.83 4.09 12.98
CA ALA A 252 19.23 3.99 13.37
C ALA A 252 19.49 2.86 14.37
N ALA A 253 18.64 2.72 15.40
CA ALA A 253 18.79 1.68 16.41
C ALA A 253 18.59 0.27 15.82
N VAL A 254 17.60 0.10 14.95
CA VAL A 254 17.36 -1.18 14.25
C VAL A 254 18.50 -1.50 13.30
N GLY A 255 18.96 -0.52 12.51
CA GLY A 255 20.11 -0.71 11.61
C GLY A 255 21.33 -1.23 12.35
N ALA A 256 21.67 -0.58 13.48
CA ALA A 256 22.82 -0.95 14.30
C ALA A 256 22.65 -2.31 15.01
N VAL A 257 21.49 -2.60 15.64
CA VAL A 257 21.32 -3.86 16.38
C VAL A 257 21.31 -5.08 15.45
N SER A 258 20.94 -4.88 14.18
CA SER A 258 20.88 -5.93 13.16
C SER A 258 22.25 -6.42 12.69
N ASP A 259 23.34 -5.72 13.04
CA ASP A 259 24.71 -6.14 12.73
C ASP A 259 25.24 -7.20 13.72
N PHE A 260 24.52 -7.47 14.81
CA PHE A 260 24.96 -8.37 15.88
C PHE A 260 24.22 -9.70 15.86
N SER A 261 24.97 -10.79 15.99
CA SER A 261 24.44 -12.15 15.99
C SER A 261 24.13 -12.67 17.40
N GLU A 262 24.89 -12.22 18.39
CA GLU A 262 24.74 -12.47 19.82
C GLU A 262 23.63 -11.59 20.42
N PRO A 263 23.08 -11.90 21.62
CA PRO A 263 22.14 -11.02 22.30
C PRO A 263 22.70 -9.59 22.41
N CYS A 264 22.00 -8.64 21.81
CA CYS A 264 22.45 -7.26 21.67
C CYS A 264 21.33 -6.28 22.00
N ALA A 265 21.72 -5.18 22.66
CA ALA A 265 20.90 -4.00 22.85
C ALA A 265 21.66 -2.76 22.36
N VAL A 266 20.99 -1.93 21.55
CA VAL A 266 21.51 -0.65 21.07
C VAL A 266 20.62 0.47 21.57
N ALA A 267 21.20 1.42 22.30
CA ALA A 267 20.55 2.64 22.76
C ALA A 267 20.94 3.82 21.86
N VAL A 268 19.95 4.53 21.33
CA VAL A 268 20.10 5.70 20.45
C VAL A 268 19.37 6.91 21.04
N LYS A 269 19.95 8.09 20.83
CA LYS A 269 19.30 9.37 21.08
C LYS A 269 19.74 10.40 20.06
N HIS A 270 18.79 11.06 19.40
CA HIS A 270 19.06 12.07 18.37
C HIS A 270 20.00 11.55 17.28
N ASN A 271 19.69 10.36 16.75
CA ASN A 271 20.39 9.66 15.68
C ASN A 271 21.84 9.25 16.01
N ASN A 272 22.22 9.29 17.30
CA ASN A 272 23.54 8.91 17.77
C ASN A 272 23.44 7.72 18.75
N PRO A 273 24.26 6.66 18.58
CA PRO A 273 24.31 5.59 19.57
C PRO A 273 24.96 6.11 20.85
N CYS A 274 24.22 6.05 21.96
CA CYS A 274 24.75 6.36 23.30
C CYS A 274 25.18 5.09 24.06
N GLY A 275 24.80 3.91 23.58
CA GLY A 275 25.27 2.65 24.14
C GLY A 275 25.01 1.45 23.25
N VAL A 276 25.95 0.52 23.22
CA VAL A 276 25.82 -0.78 22.57
C VAL A 276 26.31 -1.81 23.58
N GLY A 277 25.52 -2.83 23.83
CA GLY A 277 25.86 -3.90 24.75
C GLY A 277 25.58 -5.25 24.14
N THR A 278 26.56 -6.14 24.18
CA THR A 278 26.46 -7.53 23.75
C THR A 278 26.90 -8.45 24.87
N GLU A 279 26.10 -9.48 25.16
CA GLU A 279 26.35 -10.39 26.26
C GLU A 279 25.72 -11.77 26.00
N THR A 280 25.95 -12.72 26.90
CA THR A 280 25.33 -14.05 26.83
C THR A 280 23.82 -14.06 27.08
N THR A 281 23.29 -13.07 27.80
CA THR A 281 21.86 -12.90 28.06
C THR A 281 21.39 -11.52 27.62
N LEU A 282 20.12 -11.41 27.23
CA LEU A 282 19.57 -10.13 26.80
C LEU A 282 19.56 -9.09 27.92
N ALA A 283 19.24 -9.51 29.15
CA ALA A 283 19.24 -8.63 30.31
C ALA A 283 20.63 -8.03 30.59
N ALA A 284 21.69 -8.84 30.48
CA ALA A 284 23.06 -8.37 30.64
C ALA A 284 23.47 -7.42 29.50
N ALA A 285 23.06 -7.70 28.25
CA ALA A 285 23.32 -6.85 27.09
C ALA A 285 22.63 -5.48 27.25
N VAL A 286 21.37 -5.47 27.70
CA VAL A 286 20.60 -4.26 28.04
C VAL A 286 21.31 -3.45 29.11
N LYS A 287 21.73 -4.10 30.20
CA LYS A 287 22.46 -3.43 31.28
C LYS A 287 23.77 -2.81 30.76
N CYS A 288 24.54 -3.54 29.95
CA CYS A 288 25.77 -3.05 29.35
C CYS A 288 25.53 -1.82 28.46
N ALA A 289 24.51 -1.86 27.60
CA ALA A 289 24.15 -0.73 26.73
C ALA A 289 23.75 0.52 27.54
N ILE A 290 22.99 0.34 28.63
CA ILE A 290 22.60 1.44 29.52
C ILE A 290 23.81 2.01 30.27
N ASP A 291 24.68 1.15 30.79
CA ASP A 291 25.82 1.55 31.62
C ASP A 291 26.92 2.27 30.81
N ALA A 292 26.92 2.15 29.48
CA ALA A 292 27.84 2.85 28.59
C ALA A 292 27.72 4.39 28.72
N ASP A 293 26.48 4.91 28.71
CA ASP A 293 26.19 6.32 29.00
C ASP A 293 24.77 6.47 29.60
N PRO A 294 24.62 6.27 30.93
CA PRO A 294 23.31 6.29 31.57
C PRO A 294 22.64 7.68 31.54
N VAL A 295 23.42 8.75 31.35
CA VAL A 295 22.89 10.11 31.23
C VAL A 295 22.24 10.30 29.86
N SER A 296 22.92 9.85 28.81
CA SER A 296 22.41 9.99 27.43
C SER A 296 21.29 9.02 27.11
N VAL A 297 21.25 7.81 27.68
CA VAL A 297 20.14 6.86 27.47
C VAL A 297 18.80 7.41 27.98
N PHE A 298 18.79 8.33 28.94
CA PHE A 298 17.54 8.93 29.44
C PHE A 298 16.78 9.66 28.33
N GLY A 299 15.55 9.21 28.05
CA GLY A 299 14.71 9.68 26.96
C GLY A 299 15.12 9.18 25.58
N GLY A 300 16.01 8.19 25.52
CA GLY A 300 16.42 7.54 24.28
C GLY A 300 15.48 6.42 23.83
N ILE A 301 15.91 5.72 22.79
CA ILE A 301 15.27 4.55 22.20
C ILE A 301 16.20 3.36 22.34
N ILE A 302 15.66 2.18 22.65
CA ILE A 302 16.43 0.93 22.69
C ILE A 302 15.88 -0.06 21.66
N ALA A 303 16.76 -0.57 20.80
CA ALA A 303 16.48 -1.70 19.93
C ALA A 303 17.16 -2.97 20.46
N LEU A 304 16.46 -4.10 20.41
CA LEU A 304 16.95 -5.41 20.86
C LEU A 304 16.79 -6.43 19.73
N ASN A 305 17.76 -7.33 19.55
CA ASN A 305 17.69 -8.39 18.52
C ASN A 305 17.12 -9.73 19.03
N ARG A 306 16.50 -9.74 20.21
CA ARG A 306 15.87 -10.92 20.84
C ARG A 306 14.53 -10.56 21.47
N ILE A 307 13.68 -11.57 21.69
CA ILE A 307 12.43 -11.42 22.43
C ILE A 307 12.74 -10.90 23.83
N VAL A 308 12.03 -9.85 24.25
CA VAL A 308 12.25 -9.21 25.55
C VAL A 308 11.66 -10.07 26.66
N ASP A 309 12.52 -10.54 27.55
CA ASP A 309 12.16 -11.25 28.78
C ASP A 309 11.85 -10.30 29.94
N LEU A 310 11.29 -10.86 31.03
CA LEU A 310 10.91 -10.07 32.21
C LEU A 310 12.11 -9.35 32.84
N GLU A 311 13.29 -9.96 32.87
CA GLU A 311 14.48 -9.38 33.49
C GLU A 311 14.97 -8.14 32.72
N SER A 312 15.03 -8.23 31.39
CA SER A 312 15.33 -7.11 30.48
C SER A 312 14.30 -5.99 30.64
N ALA A 313 13.01 -6.33 30.72
CA ALA A 313 11.93 -5.38 30.94
C ALA A 313 12.02 -4.68 32.30
N GLU A 314 12.45 -5.37 33.36
CA GLU A 314 12.65 -4.77 34.69
C GLU A 314 13.79 -3.74 34.69
N ILE A 315 14.88 -4.01 33.96
CA ILE A 315 16.00 -3.06 33.81
C ILE A 315 15.54 -1.82 33.04
N MET A 316 15.02 -2.00 31.82
CA MET A 316 14.55 -0.88 30.98
C MET A 316 13.43 -0.09 31.64
N GLY A 317 12.53 -0.77 32.36
CA GLY A 317 11.40 -0.16 33.04
C GLY A 317 11.77 0.77 34.21
N LYS A 318 13.03 0.80 34.64
CA LYS A 318 13.54 1.75 35.66
C LYS A 318 13.91 3.10 35.06
N ILE A 319 14.14 3.16 33.75
CA ILE A 319 14.62 4.36 33.05
C ILE A 319 13.44 5.00 32.30
N PHE A 320 13.56 6.28 31.99
CA PHE A 320 12.66 6.94 31.05
C PHE A 320 13.16 6.66 29.64
N LEU A 321 12.36 5.96 28.83
CA LEU A 321 12.65 5.66 27.43
C LEU A 321 11.46 6.14 26.59
N GLU A 322 11.74 6.65 25.39
CA GLU A 322 10.72 7.06 24.42
C GLU A 322 10.11 5.84 23.72
N CYS A 323 10.96 4.94 23.22
CA CYS A 323 10.57 3.74 22.48
C CYS A 323 11.46 2.53 22.84
N ILE A 324 10.88 1.34 22.76
CA ILE A 324 11.59 0.06 22.74
C ILE A 324 11.09 -0.74 21.53
N ILE A 325 12.02 -1.27 20.72
CA ILE A 325 11.70 -2.15 19.59
C ILE A 325 12.44 -3.48 19.70
N ALA A 326 11.72 -4.57 19.45
CA ALA A 326 12.24 -5.93 19.53
C ALA A 326 11.48 -6.89 18.60
N PRO A 327 12.00 -8.10 18.33
CA PRO A 327 11.27 -9.15 17.63
C PRO A 327 9.96 -9.56 18.28
N GLY A 328 9.84 -9.38 19.60
CA GLY A 328 8.68 -9.73 20.40
C GLY A 328 8.91 -9.45 21.87
N PHE A 329 7.86 -9.65 22.67
CA PHE A 329 7.89 -9.49 24.12
C PHE A 329 7.23 -10.70 24.77
N GLU A 330 7.82 -11.23 25.83
CA GLU A 330 7.12 -12.17 26.69
C GLU A 330 5.93 -11.47 27.37
N PRO A 331 4.83 -12.19 27.71
CA PRO A 331 3.66 -11.58 28.32
C PRO A 331 3.96 -10.78 29.60
N ALA A 332 4.80 -11.33 30.48
CA ALA A 332 5.19 -10.66 31.72
C ALA A 332 6.07 -9.41 31.47
N ALA A 333 6.94 -9.47 30.45
CA ALA A 333 7.78 -8.35 30.05
C ALA A 333 6.94 -7.20 29.48
N LEU A 334 5.97 -7.53 28.63
CA LEU A 334 5.03 -6.56 28.04
C LEU A 334 4.21 -5.88 29.13
N GLU A 335 3.60 -6.65 30.05
CA GLU A 335 2.82 -6.11 31.17
C GLU A 335 3.66 -5.16 32.03
N ARG A 336 4.92 -5.53 32.31
CA ARG A 336 5.84 -4.72 33.10
C ARG A 336 6.15 -3.36 32.44
N LEU A 337 6.37 -3.35 31.13
CA LEU A 337 6.69 -2.13 30.39
C LEU A 337 5.44 -1.26 30.14
N GLN A 338 4.26 -1.87 29.96
CA GLN A 338 2.99 -1.16 29.77
C GLN A 338 2.58 -0.29 30.97
N LYS A 339 3.15 -0.54 32.17
CA LYS A 339 3.01 0.35 33.33
C LYS A 339 3.52 1.78 33.04
N LYS A 340 4.40 1.96 32.06
CA LYS A 340 4.85 3.27 31.57
C LYS A 340 3.89 3.75 30.48
N LYS A 341 2.91 4.59 30.84
CA LYS A 341 1.82 5.04 29.95
C LYS A 341 2.27 5.54 28.57
N ASP A 342 3.37 6.29 28.51
CA ASP A 342 3.80 7.00 27.30
C ASP A 342 4.87 6.26 26.48
N LEU A 343 5.43 5.17 27.02
CA LEU A 343 6.47 4.38 26.38
C LEU A 343 5.91 3.66 25.15
N ARG A 344 6.53 3.83 23.98
CA ARG A 344 6.14 3.09 22.78
C ARG A 344 6.82 1.74 22.78
N LEU A 345 6.03 0.68 22.65
CA LEU A 345 6.53 -0.68 22.51
C LEU A 345 6.22 -1.15 21.10
N LEU A 346 7.26 -1.49 20.34
CA LEU A 346 7.14 -1.91 18.95
C LEU A 346 7.62 -3.36 18.82
N GLU A 347 6.77 -4.19 18.25
CA GLU A 347 7.09 -5.57 17.87
C GLU A 347 7.36 -5.64 16.38
N TRP A 348 8.54 -6.09 16.00
CA TRP A 348 8.89 -6.32 14.60
C TRP A 348 9.58 -7.68 14.44
N PRO A 349 8.84 -8.76 14.11
CA PRO A 349 9.41 -10.12 14.05
C PRO A 349 10.58 -10.27 13.07
N LYS A 350 10.62 -9.46 12.00
CA LYS A 350 11.74 -9.43 11.04
C LYS A 350 13.06 -8.93 11.65
N LEU A 351 13.02 -8.27 12.81
CA LEU A 351 14.22 -7.87 13.55
C LEU A 351 14.96 -9.06 14.17
N ALA A 352 14.33 -10.24 14.24
CA ALA A 352 15.03 -11.46 14.61
C ALA A 352 15.97 -11.85 13.46
N VAL A 353 17.22 -11.38 13.52
CA VAL A 353 18.19 -11.64 12.46
C VAL A 353 19.33 -12.49 13.00
N VAL A 354 19.45 -13.70 12.44
CA VAL A 354 20.75 -14.30 12.13
C VAL A 354 21.06 -13.85 10.70
N ARG A 355 21.96 -12.88 10.51
CA ARG A 355 22.40 -12.53 9.15
C ARG A 355 23.18 -13.73 8.62
N GLN A 356 22.76 -14.27 7.47
CA GLN A 356 23.69 -15.01 6.63
C GLN A 356 24.60 -13.97 5.97
N GLU A 357 25.91 -14.12 6.17
CA GLU A 357 26.93 -13.30 5.52
C GLU A 357 26.69 -13.26 4.00
N ASN A 358 26.86 -12.08 3.40
CA ASN A 358 26.83 -11.76 1.96
C ASN A 358 25.52 -11.18 1.39
N GLN A 359 25.21 -9.92 1.71
CA GLN A 359 24.62 -8.99 0.75
C GLN A 359 25.24 -7.59 0.97
N PHE A 360 26.16 -7.20 0.07
CA PHE A 360 26.66 -5.84 -0.10
C PHE A 360 26.02 -5.25 -1.35
#